data_AF-A0A3D4EEV4-F1
#
_entry.id   AF-A0A3D4EEV4-F1
#
_cell.length_a   1.000
_cell.length_b   1.000
_cell.length_c   1.000
_cell.angle_alpha   90.00
_cell.angle_beta   90.00
_cell.angle_gamma   90.00
#
_symmetry.space_group_name_H-M   'P 1'
#
loop_
_entity.id
_entity.type
_entity.pdbx_description
1 polymer ?
#
loop_
_entity_poly.entity_id
_entity_poly.type
_entity_poly.pdbx_seq_one_letter_code
_entity_poly.pdbx_strand_id
1 'polypeptide(L)' 'MAKGGFRGGMGGGNMMKQAQKMQEEFLKMQQELENTEFSATAGGGAVKATMVGTRSLKSIEISPDAVDPDDVEM' A
#
# COMPACT_ATOMS: atom_id res chain seq x y z
N MET A 1 59.61 -7.52 7.79
CA MET A 1 59.00 -6.20 7.50
C MET A 1 58.65 -6.14 6.03
N ALA A 2 57.36 -6.06 5.69
CA ALA A 2 56.85 -5.43 4.45
C ALA A 2 55.32 -5.34 4.57
N LYS A 3 54.86 -4.23 5.15
CA LYS A 3 53.46 -3.80 5.13
C LYS A 3 53.06 -3.45 3.69
N GLY A 4 51.91 -3.95 3.25
CA GLY A 4 51.18 -3.43 2.10
C GLY A 4 49.69 -3.56 2.39
N GLY A 5 49.10 -2.52 2.96
CA GLY A 5 47.76 -2.54 3.56
C GLY A 5 46.64 -2.74 2.55
N PHE A 6 45.66 -3.56 2.95
CA PHE A 6 44.34 -3.64 2.35
C PHE A 6 43.70 -2.25 2.30
N ARG A 7 43.71 -1.62 1.12
CA ARG A 7 42.93 -0.42 0.82
C ARG A 7 41.54 -0.83 0.34
N GLY A 8 40.75 -1.40 1.25
CA GLY A 8 39.32 -1.68 1.06
C GLY A 8 38.49 -0.68 1.87
N GLY A 9 38.42 0.58 1.44
CA GLY A 9 37.77 1.60 2.25
C GLY A 9 37.55 2.90 1.50
N MET A 10 36.56 2.94 0.60
CA MET A 10 35.96 4.20 0.12
C MET A 10 34.59 4.06 -0.58
N GLY A 11 33.91 2.90 -0.47
CA GLY A 11 32.58 2.68 -1.08
C GLY A 11 31.44 2.35 -0.10
N GLY A 12 31.74 1.85 1.11
CA GLY A 12 30.72 1.28 2.01
C GLY A 12 29.88 2.29 2.81
N GLY A 13 30.42 3.46 3.14
CA GLY A 13 29.75 4.45 3.99
C GLY A 13 28.55 5.13 3.32
N ASN A 14 28.67 5.46 2.03
CA ASN A 14 27.55 6.00 1.26
C ASN A 14 26.50 4.93 0.95
N MET A 15 26.94 3.69 0.73
CA MET A 15 26.04 2.56 0.46
C MET A 15 25.18 2.22 1.70
N MET A 16 25.74 2.27 2.91
CA MET A 16 24.99 2.02 4.14
C MET A 16 23.92 3.10 4.40
N LYS A 17 24.24 4.38 4.18
CA LYS A 17 23.25 5.47 4.31
C LYS A 17 22.13 5.37 3.26
N GLN A 18 22.47 5.00 2.03
CA GLN A 18 21.46 4.75 0.99
C GLN A 18 20.57 3.55 1.33
N ALA A 19 21.15 2.48 1.88
CA ALA A 19 20.38 1.31 2.32
C ALA A 19 19.43 1.64 3.49
N GLN A 20 19.87 2.45 4.47
CA GLN A 20 19.01 2.92 5.56
C GLN A 20 17.82 3.74 5.03
N LYS A 21 18.09 4.69 4.13
CA LYS A 21 17.03 5.50 3.51
C LYS A 21 16.03 4.64 2.72
N MET A 22 16.52 3.66 1.97
CA MET A 22 15.67 2.71 1.24
C MET A 22 14.80 1.86 2.18
N GLN A 23 15.32 1.43 3.34
CA GLN A 23 14.54 0.69 4.34
C GLN A 23 13.41 1.54 4.91
N GLU A 24 13.68 2.80 5.26
CA GLU A 24 12.66 3.74 5.74
C GLU A 24 11.60 4.03 4.67
N GLU A 25 12.02 4.29 3.43
CA GLU A 25 11.11 4.51 2.30
C GLU A 25 10.23 3.27 2.02
N PHE A 26 10.78 2.07 2.13
CA PHE A 26 10.03 0.83 1.96
C PHE A 26 8.97 0.62 3.03
N LEU A 27 9.30 0.87 4.31
CA LEU A 27 8.32 0.80 5.40
C LEU A 27 7.21 1.84 5.23
N LYS A 28 7.57 3.06 4.82
CA LYS A 28 6.60 4.12 4.55
C LYS A 28 5.69 3.77 3.38
N MET A 29 6.23 3.25 2.29
CA MET A 29 5.44 2.79 1.14
C MET A 29 4.48 1.67 1.53
N GLN A 30 4.89 0.72 2.37
CA GLN A 30 3.97 -0.30 2.87
C GLN A 30 2.81 0.30 3.65
N GLN A 31 3.08 1.22 4.58
CA GLN A 31 2.03 1.91 5.34
C GLN A 31 1.12 2.76 4.44
N GLU A 32 1.65 3.42 3.43
CA GLU A 32 0.85 4.16 2.46
C GLU A 32 -0.03 3.22 1.63
N LEU A 33 0.49 2.10 1.15
CA LEU A 33 -0.30 1.08 0.44
C LEU A 33 -1.42 0.50 1.32
N GLU A 34 -1.14 0.26 2.60
CA GLU A 34 -2.13 -0.22 3.57
C GLU A 34 -3.29 0.76 3.78
N ASN A 35 -3.00 2.06 3.72
CA ASN A 35 -4.00 3.10 3.95
C ASN A 35 -4.58 3.70 2.67
N THR A 36 -4.03 3.36 1.50
CA THR A 36 -4.53 3.87 0.22
C THR A 36 -5.89 3.27 -0.07
N GLU A 37 -6.89 4.12 -0.26
CA GLU A 37 -8.27 3.72 -0.54
C GLU A 37 -8.57 3.78 -2.04
N PHE A 38 -9.28 2.75 -2.50
CA PHE A 38 -9.80 2.62 -3.84
C PHE A 38 -11.31 2.43 -3.74
N SER A 39 -12.08 3.25 -4.46
CA SER A 39 -13.53 3.12 -4.48
C SER A 39 -14.02 2.76 -5.88
N ALA A 40 -15.06 1.93 -5.92
CA ALA A 40 -15.74 1.53 -7.16
C ALA A 40 -17.25 1.55 -6.93
N THR A 41 -18.00 1.91 -7.98
CA THR A 41 -19.47 1.92 -7.95
C THR A 41 -20.05 0.92 -8.94
N ALA A 42 -21.22 0.37 -8.61
CA ALA A 42 -22.01 -0.53 -9.43
C ALA A 42 -23.49 -0.12 -9.40
N GLY A 43 -24.29 -0.65 -10.33
CA GLY A 43 -25.74 -0.37 -10.39
C GLY A 43 -26.08 1.11 -10.60
N GLY A 44 -25.31 1.83 -11.42
CA GLY A 44 -25.55 3.27 -11.66
C GLY A 44 -25.22 4.18 -10.46
N GLY A 45 -24.51 3.68 -9.44
CA GLY A 45 -24.24 4.39 -8.19
C GLY A 45 -24.99 3.85 -6.98
N ALA A 46 -25.86 2.85 -7.20
CA ALA A 46 -26.58 2.12 -6.16
C ALA A 46 -25.68 1.47 -5.11
N VAL A 47 -24.53 0.93 -5.52
CA VAL A 47 -23.56 0.30 -4.63
C VAL A 47 -22.22 0.98 -4.78
N LYS A 48 -21.58 1.30 -3.66
CA LYS A 48 -20.20 1.80 -3.60
C LYS A 48 -19.39 0.94 -2.65
N ALA A 49 -18.32 0.34 -3.15
CA ALA A 49 -17.36 -0.41 -2.33
C ALA A 49 -16.07 0.40 -2.20
N THR A 50 -15.54 0.48 -0.98
CA THR A 50 -14.22 1.05 -0.69
C THR A 50 -13.31 -0.06 -0.20
N MET A 51 -12.17 -0.24 -0.87
CA MET A 51 -11.13 -1.19 -0.49
C MET A 51 -9.81 -0.48 -0.23
N VAL A 52 -8.96 -1.08 0.57
CA VAL A 52 -7.58 -0.62 0.77
C VAL A 52 -6.59 -1.37 -0.12
N GLY A 53 -5.38 -0.83 -0.31
CA GLY A 53 -4.34 -1.41 -1.16
C GLY A 53 -3.85 -2.81 -0.75
N THR A 54 -4.17 -3.27 0.47
CA THR A 54 -3.98 -4.67 0.91
C THR A 54 -5.06 -5.62 0.37
N ARG A 55 -5.97 -5.14 -0.47
CA ARG A 55 -7.17 -5.87 -0.93
C ARG A 55 -8.15 -6.22 0.19
N SER A 56 -8.08 -5.50 1.31
CA SER A 56 -9.08 -5.61 2.36
C SER A 56 -10.26 -4.68 2.06
N LEU A 57 -11.48 -5.18 2.23
CA LEU A 57 -12.70 -4.38 2.10
C LEU A 57 -12.83 -3.47 3.33
N LYS A 58 -12.95 -2.16 3.11
CA LYS A 58 -13.09 -1.16 4.18
C LYS A 58 -14.56 -0.81 4.44
N SER A 59 -15.33 -0.57 3.38
CA SER A 59 -16.76 -0.26 3.50
C SER A 59 -17.53 -0.65 2.24
N ILE A 60 -18.82 -0.93 2.42
CA ILE A 60 -19.80 -1.03 1.35
C ILE A 60 -20.96 -0.09 1.74
N GLU A 61 -21.30 0.82 0.85
CA GLU A 61 -22.47 1.68 0.93
C GLU A 61 -23.48 1.20 -0.12
N ILE A 62 -24.73 0.98 0.29
CA ILE A 62 -25.82 0.55 -0.59
C ILE A 62 -26.95 1.56 -0.46
N SER A 63 -27.44 2.06 -1.59
CA SER A 63 -28.59 2.96 -1.64
C SER A 63 -29.86 2.20 -1.21
N PRO A 64 -30.75 2.80 -0.39
CA PRO A 64 -32.03 2.20 -0.03
C PRO A 64 -32.89 1.87 -1.26
N ASP A 65 -32.77 2.65 -2.33
CA ASP A 65 -33.50 2.45 -3.59
C ASP A 65 -33.04 1.19 -4.35
N ALA A 66 -31.90 0.62 -3.95
CA ALA A 66 -31.33 -0.60 -4.50
C ALA A 66 -31.50 -1.81 -3.59
N VAL A 67 -32.30 -1.69 -2.52
CA VAL A 67 -32.62 -2.80 -1.63
C VAL A 67 -34.12 -2.95 -1.60
N ASP A 68 -34.64 -3.82 -2.47
CA ASP A 68 -36.03 -4.28 -2.37
C ASP A 68 -36.07 -5.47 -1.39
N PRO A 69 -36.75 -5.34 -0.23
CA PRO A 69 -36.84 -6.44 0.73
C PRO A 69 -37.61 -7.66 0.18
N ASP A 70 -38.41 -7.48 -0.87
CA ASP A 70 -39.15 -8.56 -1.52
C ASP A 70 -38.35 -9.22 -2.67
N ASP A 71 -37.18 -8.67 -3.05
CA ASP A 71 -36.29 -9.22 -4.07
C ASP A 71 -34.80 -8.90 -3.81
N VAL A 72 -34.16 -9.70 -2.95
CA VAL A 72 -32.78 -9.50 -2.44
C VAL A 72 -31.68 -9.85 -3.48
N GLU A 73 -32.05 -10.42 -4.63
CA GLU A 73 -31.11 -10.83 -5.68
C GLU A 73 -30.73 -9.71 -6.66
N MET A 74 -31.39 -8.54 -6.59
CA MET A 74 -31.17 -7.37 -7.46
C MET A 74 -30.54 -6.16 -6.77
#